data_AF-A0A926U2P4-F1
#
_entry.id   AF-A0A926U2P4-F1
#
_cell.length_a   1.000
_cell.length_b   1.000
_cell.length_c   1.000
_cell.angle_alpha   90.00
_cell.angle_beta   90.00
_cell.angle_gamma   90.00
#
_symmetry.space_group_name_H-M   'P 1'
#
loop_
_entity.id
_entity.type
_entity.pdbx_description
1 polymer ?
#
loop_
_entity_poly.entity_id
_entity_poly.type
_entity_poly.pdbx_seq_one_letter_code
_entity_poly.pdbx_strand_id
1 'polypeptide(L)'
;MPNPRPKTKHLPKQQTQWQHLPTKAIRVPALLSDRLLQIAKVLDRYQEPPAHALIGAELEFIQLVEQLHTLSIDELTQLQQALPLILEQKFHDQSRC
;
A
#
# COMPACT_ATOMS: atom_id res chain seq x y z
N MET A 1 -53.15 -30.09 -22.28
CA MET A 1 -52.84 -28.66 -21.98
C MET A 1 -52.17 -28.58 -20.62
N PRO A 2 -51.06 -27.84 -20.45
CA PRO A 2 -50.43 -27.67 -19.14
C PRO A 2 -51.25 -26.74 -18.25
N ASN A 3 -51.41 -27.09 -16.97
CA ASN A 3 -52.17 -26.30 -16.01
C ASN A 3 -51.41 -25.01 -15.66
N PRO A 4 -52.00 -23.82 -15.88
CA PRO A 4 -51.32 -22.54 -15.63
C PRO A 4 -51.06 -22.25 -14.15
N ARG A 5 -51.73 -22.95 -13.21
CA ARG A 5 -51.59 -22.73 -11.76
C ARG A 5 -51.69 -24.06 -10.98
N PRO A 6 -50.63 -24.89 -10.98
CA PRO A 6 -50.64 -26.12 -10.19
C PRO A 6 -50.77 -25.81 -8.69
N LYS A 7 -51.69 -26.50 -8.00
CA LYS A 7 -51.86 -26.38 -6.55
C LYS A 7 -50.70 -27.08 -5.85
N THR A 8 -49.76 -26.32 -5.28
CA THR A 8 -48.53 -26.85 -4.66
C THR A 8 -48.72 -27.38 -3.23
N LYS A 9 -49.94 -27.39 -2.70
CA LYS A 9 -50.25 -27.74 -1.29
C LYS A 9 -49.80 -29.14 -0.86
N HIS A 10 -49.74 -30.08 -1.81
CA HIS A 10 -49.32 -31.47 -1.57
C HIS A 10 -47.94 -31.80 -2.14
N LEU A 11 -47.26 -30.82 -2.74
CA LEU A 11 -45.89 -31.03 -3.21
C LEU A 11 -44.95 -31.00 -2.01
N PRO A 12 -43.96 -31.91 -1.93
CA PRO A 12 -42.93 -31.82 -0.92
C PRO A 12 -42.22 -30.48 -1.09
N LYS A 13 -42.14 -29.69 -0.01
CA LYS A 13 -41.34 -28.46 -0.02
C LYS A 13 -39.90 -28.86 -0.31
N GLN A 14 -39.37 -28.44 -1.46
CA GLN A 14 -37.96 -28.63 -1.76
C GLN A 14 -37.15 -27.88 -0.69
N GLN A 15 -36.51 -28.63 0.20
CA GLN A 15 -35.58 -28.04 1.15
C GLN A 15 -34.35 -27.63 0.36
N THR A 16 -34.14 -26.32 0.21
CA THR A 16 -32.89 -25.81 -0.32
C THR A 16 -31.79 -26.14 0.69
N GLN A 17 -30.92 -27.10 0.36
CA GLN A 17 -29.74 -27.43 1.16
C GLN A 17 -28.69 -26.33 1.00
N TRP A 18 -28.97 -25.14 1.51
CA TRP A 18 -27.96 -24.09 1.66
C TRP A 18 -27.07 -24.39 2.89
N GLN A 19 -26.55 -25.60 3.02
CA GLN A 19 -25.61 -25.95 4.10
C GLN A 19 -24.19 -25.45 3.79
N HIS A 20 -23.90 -25.06 2.54
CA HIS A 20 -22.54 -24.76 2.08
C HIS A 20 -22.40 -23.54 1.17
N LEU A 21 -23.28 -22.54 1.24
CA LEU A 21 -22.91 -21.25 0.63
C LEU A 21 -21.90 -20.53 1.52
N PRO A 22 -20.69 -20.21 1.03
CA PRO A 22 -19.79 -19.33 1.75
C PRO A 22 -20.31 -17.88 1.62
N THR A 23 -21.08 -17.40 2.59
CA THR A 23 -21.51 -15.98 2.63
C THR A 23 -20.43 -15.04 3.17
N LYS A 24 -19.15 -15.31 2.89
CA LYS A 24 -18.02 -14.36 3.05
C LYS A 24 -16.92 -14.70 2.05
N ALA A 25 -16.41 -13.69 1.34
CA ALA A 25 -15.48 -13.84 0.23
C ALA A 25 -14.11 -14.42 0.60
N ILE A 26 -13.71 -14.48 1.88
CA ILE A 26 -12.46 -15.13 2.30
C ILE A 26 -12.65 -15.77 3.69
N ARG A 27 -12.51 -17.10 3.79
CA ARG A 27 -12.43 -17.81 5.08
C ARG A 27 -10.97 -17.85 5.52
N VAL A 28 -10.56 -16.86 6.30
CA VAL A 28 -9.25 -16.87 6.95
C VAL A 28 -9.44 -17.42 8.37
N PRO A 29 -8.72 -18.47 8.79
CA PRO A 29 -8.65 -18.88 10.18
C PRO A 29 -8.37 -17.67 11.08
N ALA A 30 -9.00 -17.56 12.25
CA ALA A 30 -8.78 -16.41 13.15
C ALA A 30 -7.29 -16.22 13.51
N LEU A 31 -6.53 -17.31 13.58
CA LEU A 31 -5.07 -17.28 13.75
C LEU A 31 -4.31 -16.52 12.65
N LEU A 32 -4.89 -16.41 11.47
CA LEU A 32 -4.29 -15.76 10.30
C LEU A 32 -4.89 -14.38 10.02
N SER A 33 -6.04 -14.02 10.62
CA SER A 33 -6.65 -12.69 10.40
C SER A 33 -5.78 -11.57 10.93
N ASP A 34 -5.16 -11.75 12.09
CA ASP A 34 -4.31 -10.74 12.71
C ASP A 34 -3.02 -10.52 11.89
N ARG A 35 -2.48 -11.62 11.35
CA ARG A 35 -1.29 -11.56 10.49
C ARG A 35 -1.59 -10.92 9.14
N LEU A 36 -2.75 -11.21 8.55
CA LEU A 36 -3.20 -10.53 7.33
C LEU A 36 -3.48 -9.04 7.58
N LEU A 37 -4.02 -8.68 8.75
CA LEU A 37 -4.28 -7.28 9.11
C LEU A 37 -2.96 -6.53 9.34
N GLN A 38 -1.96 -7.16 9.96
CA GLN A 38 -0.61 -6.61 10.06
C GLN A 38 0.04 -6.43 8.69
N ILE A 39 -0.04 -7.43 7.81
CA ILE A 39 0.50 -7.33 6.45
C ILE A 39 -0.24 -6.24 5.67
N ALA A 40 -1.57 -6.16 5.75
CA ALA A 40 -2.35 -5.12 5.11
C ALA A 40 -1.95 -3.73 5.61
N LYS A 41 -1.80 -3.52 6.93
CA LYS A 41 -1.32 -2.26 7.50
C LYS A 41 0.09 -1.89 7.05
N VAL A 42 0.97 -2.87 6.91
CA VAL A 42 2.33 -2.67 6.41
C VAL A 42 2.27 -2.27 4.93
N LEU A 43 1.46 -2.95 4.13
CA LEU A 43 1.24 -2.62 2.72
C LEU A 43 0.54 -1.26 2.55
N ASP A 44 -0.37 -0.86 3.44
CA ASP A 44 -1.00 0.46 3.45
C ASP A 44 0.01 1.56 3.81
N ARG A 45 1.03 1.26 4.63
CA ARG A 45 2.16 2.17 4.90
C ARG A 45 3.15 2.24 3.72
N TYR A 46 3.22 1.18 2.91
CA TYR A 46 3.92 1.16 1.63
C TYR A 46 3.00 1.53 0.45
N GLN A 47 1.76 1.93 0.72
CA GLN A 47 0.90 2.51 -0.28
C GLN A 47 1.56 3.85 -0.59
N GLU A 48 2.16 3.89 -1.77
CA GLU A 48 2.94 5.01 -2.28
C GLU A 48 2.28 6.35 -1.87
N PRO A 49 3.07 7.37 -1.50
CA PRO A 49 2.55 8.73 -1.52
C PRO A 49 1.76 8.92 -2.82
N PRO A 50 0.64 9.67 -2.81
CA PRO A 50 -0.13 9.89 -4.04
C PRO A 50 0.88 10.21 -5.15
N ALA A 51 0.81 9.56 -6.31
CA ALA A 51 1.87 9.61 -7.33
C ALA A 51 2.39 11.05 -7.60
N HIS A 52 1.54 12.05 -7.41
CA HIS A 52 1.84 13.49 -7.43
C HIS A 52 2.88 13.99 -6.42
N ALA A 53 3.01 13.37 -5.24
CA ALA A 53 3.99 13.69 -4.19
C ALA A 53 5.35 13.00 -4.43
N LEU A 54 5.37 11.79 -5.01
CA LEU A 54 6.61 11.15 -5.46
C LEU A 54 7.21 11.85 -6.69
N ILE A 55 6.36 12.24 -7.65
CA ILE A 55 6.78 12.99 -8.84
C ILE A 55 7.47 14.31 -8.46
N GLY A 56 6.99 15.02 -7.43
CA GLY A 56 7.63 16.25 -6.95
C GLY A 56 9.05 16.02 -6.43
N ALA A 57 9.23 15.06 -5.51
CA ALA A 57 10.54 14.75 -4.93
C ALA A 57 11.52 14.15 -5.95
N GLU A 58 11.03 13.33 -6.88
CA GLU A 58 11.84 12.78 -7.97
C GLU A 58 12.26 13.86 -8.97
N LEU A 59 11.38 14.81 -9.31
CA LEU A 59 11.71 15.95 -10.17
C LEU A 59 12.74 16.88 -9.51
N GLU A 60 12.58 17.18 -8.22
CA GLU A 60 13.55 17.97 -7.45
C GLU A 60 14.92 17.29 -7.40
N PHE A 61 14.95 15.97 -7.25
CA PHE A 61 16.20 15.20 -7.29
C PHE A 61 16.85 15.21 -8.68
N ILE A 62 16.07 15.07 -9.75
CA ILE A 62 16.58 15.14 -11.13
C ILE A 62 17.17 16.54 -11.42
N GLN A 63 16.47 17.60 -11.01
CA GLN A 63 16.97 18.97 -11.13
C GLN A 63 18.27 19.19 -10.34
N LEU A 64 18.38 18.62 -9.14
CA LEU A 64 19.60 18.66 -8.35
C LEU A 64 20.76 17.97 -9.08
N VAL A 65 20.51 16.80 -9.68
CA VAL A 65 21.53 16.07 -10.45
C VAL A 65 21.99 16.89 -11.67
N GLU A 66 21.06 17.54 -12.37
CA GLU A 66 21.40 18.45 -13.47
C GLU A 66 22.26 19.64 -13.00
N GLN A 67 21.92 20.23 -11.84
CA GLN A 67 22.73 21.30 -11.25
C GLN A 67 24.13 20.82 -10.87
N LEU A 68 24.27 19.62 -10.31
CA LEU A 68 25.57 19.04 -9.99
C LEU A 68 26.45 18.83 -11.24
N HIS A 69 25.84 18.53 -12.39
CA HIS A 69 26.58 18.41 -13.66
C HIS A 69 27.14 19.74 -14.17
N THR A 70 26.60 20.88 -13.73
CA THR A 70 27.12 22.21 -14.12
C THR A 70 28.31 22.67 -13.27
N LEU A 71 28.56 22.00 -12.13
CA LEU A 71 29.65 22.34 -11.21
C LEU A 71 31.00 21.80 -11.70
N SER A 72 32.06 22.49 -11.30
CA SER A 72 33.43 22.04 -11.50
C SER A 72 33.79 20.87 -10.57
N ILE A 73 34.84 20.12 -10.93
CA ILE A 73 35.32 18.99 -10.12
C ILE A 73 35.75 19.45 -8.71
N ASP A 74 36.35 20.63 -8.60
CA ASP A 74 36.78 21.18 -7.31
C ASP A 74 35.58 21.51 -6.41
N GLU A 75 34.50 22.05 -6.97
CA GLU A 75 33.26 22.33 -6.23
C GLU A 75 32.55 21.03 -5.81
N LEU A 76 32.54 20.02 -6.69
CA LEU A 76 31.98 18.70 -6.36
C LEU A 76 32.76 17.99 -5.25
N THR A 77 34.09 18.10 -5.23
CA THR A 77 34.92 17.51 -4.16
C THR A 77 34.73 18.24 -2.83
N GLN A 78 34.56 19.56 -2.83
CA GLN A 78 34.19 20.31 -1.62
C GLN A 78 32.81 19.90 -1.10
N LEU A 79 31.84 19.72 -1.99
CA LEU A 79 30.49 19.27 -1.64
C LEU A 79 30.52 17.87 -1.04
N GLN A 80 31.32 16.95 -1.61
CA GLN A 80 31.52 15.60 -1.07
C GLN A 80 32.08 15.62 0.36
N GLN A 81 32.99 16.54 0.67
CA GLN A 81 33.57 16.67 2.02
C GLN A 81 32.60 17.31 3.01
N ALA A 82 31.74 18.23 2.56
CA ALA A 82 30.80 18.95 3.41
C ALA A 82 29.53 18.11 3.74
N LEU A 83 29.06 17.27 2.82
CA LEU A 83 27.83 16.49 2.98
C LEU A 83 27.79 15.62 4.25
N PRO A 84 28.83 14.85 4.61
CA PRO A 84 28.83 14.04 5.83
C PRO A 84 28.63 14.89 7.10
N LEU A 85 29.29 16.04 7.18
CA LEU A 85 29.17 16.95 8.33
C LEU A 85 27.74 17.49 8.46
N ILE A 86 27.12 17.84 7.34
CA ILE A 86 25.73 18.33 7.30
C ILE A 86 24.77 17.21 7.73
N LEU A 87 24.99 15.98 7.27
CA LEU A 87 24.17 14.82 7.65
C LEU A 87 24.26 14.52 9.14
N GLU A 88 25.46 14.56 9.71
CA GLU A 88 25.67 14.39 11.15
C GLU A 88 24.95 15.47 11.97
N GLN A 89 25.03 16.73 11.56
CA GLN A 89 24.31 17.84 12.20
C GLN A 89 22.80 17.63 12.13
N LYS A 90 22.26 17.28 10.96
CA LYS A 90 20.81 17.03 10.78
C LYS A 90 20.32 15.85 11.62
N PHE A 91 21.12 14.79 11.73
CA PHE A 91 20.81 13.64 12.58
C PHE A 91 20.80 14.01 14.07
N HIS A 92 21.76 14.84 14.49
CA HIS A 92 21.85 15.32 15.86
C HIS A 92 20.68 16.24 16.23
N ASP A 93 20.26 17.11 15.30
CA ASP A 93 19.11 18.01 15.49
C ASP A 93 17.78 17.24 15.55
N GLN A 94 17.60 16.22 14.72
CA GLN A 94 16.40 15.37 14.76
C GLN A 94 16.30 14.53 16.04
N SER A 95 17.43 14.17 16.64
CA SER A 95 17.48 13.39 17.88
C SER A 95 17.20 14.22 19.14
N ARG A 96 17.13 15.56 19.01
CA ARG A 96 16.84 16.50 20.12
C ARG A 96 15.38 16.97 20.15
N CYS A 97 14.56 16.60 19.17
CA CYS A 97 13.10 16.81 19.15
C CYS A 97 12.38 15.57 19.68
#